data_AF-A0A7N5K8B4-F1
#
_entry.id   AF-A0A7N5K8B4-F1
#
_cell.length_a   1.000
_cell.length_b   1.000
_cell.length_c   1.000
_cell.angle_alpha   90.00
_cell.angle_beta   90.00
_cell.angle_gamma   90.00
#
_symmetry.space_group_name_H-M   'P 1'
#
loop_
_entity.id
_entity.type
_entity.pdbx_description
1 polymer ?
#
loop_
_entity_poly.entity_id
_entity_poly.type
_entity_poly.pdbx_seq_one_letter_code
_entity_poly.pdbx_strand_id
1 'polypeptide(L)'
;PTTAAQTLLYTAAKKRKEVLPKMMAFCYQILTDPNFDPRKKDGALHVIGSLADILLKSCWVLHAFSSLKFHNELNLRNAVELAKKSLIEDKEMPVKVEAALALQSLISNQTQAKEYMKPHVRPIMQELLHIVRETENDDVTNVIQKMICEYSQEVASIAVDMTQHLAEIFGKVLQSDEYEEIEDKTVMAMGILHTIDTILTVVEDHKEVTQQLENICLRIIDLVLQKHVIEFYEEILSLAYSLTCHGISPQMWQLLGILYEVFQQDCFEYFTDMMPLLHNYVTIDTDTLLSNPKHLEILFTMCRKVLCGDAGEDAECHAAKLLEVIILQCKGKGIDQCIPLFVQLVLERLTRGVKTSELRTMCLQVAIAALYYNPDLLLHTLEQIQLPHNPGPITVQFINQWMNDTDCFLGHHDRKMCIIGLSILLELQNRPPAVDAVVGQIVPSILFLFLGLKQVCATRQLVNREDRSKAEKADMEENEEISSDEEETNVTAQAMQSNNGRGEEEEEEEEDWDEEVLEETALEGFSTPLDLDNSVDEYQFFTQALLTVQTRDAAWYQRLTAPLSEDQRRALQEVYTLAEHRRTVAGQPPAFQPGARAVACQ
;
A
#
# COMPACT_ATOMS: atom_id res chain seq x y z
N PRO A 1 20.73 -50.62 22.73
CA PRO A 1 19.87 -50.25 21.57
C PRO A 1 20.06 -48.78 21.13
N THR A 2 20.12 -47.86 22.09
CA THR A 2 20.23 -46.40 21.90
C THR A 2 21.44 -45.98 21.06
N THR A 3 22.65 -46.46 21.37
CA THR A 3 23.88 -46.08 20.64
C THR A 3 23.89 -46.55 19.18
N ALA A 4 23.28 -47.71 18.89
CA ALA A 4 23.16 -48.22 17.53
C ALA A 4 22.16 -47.41 16.70
N ALA A 5 21.05 -47.00 17.30
CA ALA A 5 20.07 -46.11 16.66
C ALA A 5 20.67 -44.72 16.37
N GLN A 6 21.43 -44.16 17.32
CA GLN A 6 22.14 -42.89 17.13
C GLN A 6 23.16 -42.98 15.98
N THR A 7 23.96 -44.04 15.95
CA THR A 7 24.99 -44.25 14.89
C THR A 7 24.34 -44.42 13.51
N LEU A 8 23.23 -45.16 13.45
CA LEU A 8 22.46 -45.34 12.21
C LEU A 8 21.88 -44.01 11.73
N LEU A 9 21.26 -43.25 12.63
CA LEU A 9 20.65 -41.97 12.32
C LEU A 9 21.70 -40.97 11.85
N TYR A 10 22.83 -40.84 12.55
CA TYR A 10 23.95 -40.00 12.15
C TYR A 10 24.49 -40.38 10.76
N THR A 11 24.68 -41.68 10.50
CA THR A 11 25.17 -42.16 9.20
C THR A 11 24.17 -41.92 8.08
N ALA A 12 22.88 -42.10 8.35
CA ALA A 12 21.81 -41.86 7.39
C ALA A 12 21.67 -40.37 7.06
N ALA A 13 21.64 -39.51 8.09
CA ALA A 13 21.60 -38.05 7.95
C ALA A 13 22.81 -37.52 7.18
N LYS A 14 24.01 -38.05 7.44
CA LYS A 14 25.24 -37.65 6.73
C LYS A 14 25.27 -38.07 5.26
N LYS A 15 24.65 -39.20 4.90
CA LYS A 15 24.76 -39.80 3.55
C LYS A 15 23.54 -39.56 2.65
N ARG A 16 22.39 -39.18 3.21
CA ARG A 16 21.13 -39.03 2.47
C ARG A 16 20.53 -37.64 2.74
N LYS A 17 20.46 -36.81 1.70
CA LYS A 17 19.98 -35.41 1.78
C LYS A 17 18.63 -35.26 2.49
N GLU A 18 17.68 -36.15 2.22
CA GLU A 18 16.29 -36.10 2.74
C GLU A 18 16.13 -36.49 4.23
N VAL A 19 17.12 -37.13 4.83
CA VAL A 19 16.95 -37.71 6.17
C VAL A 19 17.07 -36.66 7.27
N LEU A 20 17.98 -35.70 7.11
CA LEU A 20 18.20 -34.64 8.09
C LEU A 20 16.98 -33.69 8.19
N PRO A 21 16.45 -33.11 7.08
CA PRO A 21 15.30 -32.21 7.15
C PRO A 21 14.06 -32.90 7.74
N LYS A 22 13.75 -34.13 7.32
CA LYS A 22 12.60 -34.90 7.83
C LYS A 22 12.72 -35.23 9.31
N MET A 23 13.92 -35.63 9.76
CA MET A 23 14.14 -35.92 11.17
C MET A 23 14.02 -34.66 12.02
N MET A 24 14.49 -33.52 11.50
CA MET A 24 14.41 -32.28 12.24
C MET A 24 13.01 -31.67 12.26
N ALA A 25 12.23 -31.76 11.17
CA ALA A 25 10.82 -31.41 11.17
C ALA A 25 10.03 -32.23 12.21
N PHE A 26 10.33 -33.53 12.29
CA PHE A 26 9.77 -34.42 13.31
C PHE A 26 10.17 -33.99 14.74
N CYS A 27 11.43 -33.62 14.95
CA CYS A 27 11.88 -33.14 16.26
C CYS A 27 11.27 -31.78 16.62
N TYR A 28 11.14 -30.86 15.66
CA TYR A 28 10.51 -29.56 15.83
C TYR A 28 9.06 -29.73 16.27
N GLN A 29 8.27 -30.53 15.54
CA GLN A 29 6.88 -30.81 15.89
C GLN A 29 6.72 -31.34 17.32
N ILE A 30 7.61 -32.24 17.75
CA ILE A 30 7.58 -32.79 19.12
C ILE A 30 7.91 -31.73 20.17
N LEU A 31 8.85 -30.83 19.87
CA LEU A 31 9.33 -29.83 20.82
C LEU A 31 8.33 -28.65 20.96
N THR A 32 7.69 -28.27 19.86
CA THR A 32 6.75 -27.13 19.83
C THR A 32 5.33 -27.48 20.26
N ASP A 33 4.88 -28.72 20.07
CA ASP A 33 3.54 -29.12 20.50
C ASP A 33 3.51 -29.38 22.02
N PRO A 34 2.65 -28.68 22.79
CA PRO A 34 2.55 -28.82 24.24
C PRO A 34 2.00 -30.19 24.68
N ASN A 35 1.32 -30.93 23.79
CA ASN A 35 0.67 -32.20 24.11
C ASN A 35 1.62 -33.40 24.18
N PHE A 36 2.87 -33.26 23.73
CA PHE A 36 3.86 -34.35 23.84
C PHE A 36 4.46 -34.45 25.24
N ASP A 37 4.56 -35.69 25.72
CA ASP A 37 5.11 -35.98 27.03
C ASP A 37 6.62 -35.66 27.13
N PRO A 38 7.12 -35.29 28.33
CA PRO A 38 8.52 -34.90 28.51
C PRO A 38 9.55 -35.93 28.02
N ARG A 39 9.20 -37.23 28.00
CA ARG A 39 10.10 -38.27 27.48
C ARG A 39 10.24 -38.23 25.96
N LYS A 40 9.20 -37.84 25.22
CA LYS A 40 9.30 -37.63 23.77
C LYS A 40 10.08 -36.36 23.46
N LYS A 41 9.88 -35.30 24.24
CA LYS A 41 10.69 -34.07 24.15
C LYS A 41 12.17 -34.35 24.44
N ASP A 42 12.47 -35.12 25.49
CA ASP A 42 13.83 -35.59 25.81
C ASP A 42 14.42 -36.48 24.70
N GLY A 43 13.60 -37.38 24.13
CA GLY A 43 13.98 -38.17 22.96
C GLY A 43 14.33 -37.33 21.74
N ALA A 44 13.54 -36.29 21.44
CA ALA A 44 13.81 -35.33 20.36
C ALA A 44 15.10 -34.54 20.63
N LEU A 45 15.32 -34.06 21.86
CA LEU A 45 16.57 -33.39 22.25
C LEU A 45 17.78 -34.33 22.12
N HIS A 46 17.63 -35.61 22.49
CA HIS A 46 18.68 -36.61 22.31
C HIS A 46 18.98 -36.89 20.84
N VAL A 47 17.97 -36.87 19.96
CA VAL A 47 18.14 -36.97 18.51
C VAL A 47 18.90 -35.77 17.97
N ILE A 48 18.51 -34.55 18.35
CA ILE A 48 19.20 -33.31 17.99
C ILE A 48 20.65 -33.36 18.48
N GLY A 49 20.90 -33.74 19.74
CA GLY A 49 22.23 -33.87 20.31
C GLY A 49 23.11 -34.90 19.58
N SER A 50 22.50 -36.00 19.08
CA SER A 50 23.21 -37.02 18.31
C SER A 50 23.56 -36.56 16.90
N LEU A 51 22.82 -35.59 16.37
CA LEU A 51 23.03 -34.98 15.06
C LEU A 51 23.75 -33.63 15.15
N ALA A 52 24.05 -33.15 16.36
CA ALA A 52 24.60 -31.83 16.63
C ALA A 52 25.82 -31.50 15.77
N ASP A 53 26.71 -32.46 15.54
CA ASP A 53 27.94 -32.25 14.76
C ASP A 53 27.66 -32.01 13.25
N ILE A 54 26.56 -32.56 12.73
CA ILE A 54 26.07 -32.28 11.36
C ILE A 54 25.31 -30.96 11.36
N LEU A 55 24.47 -30.76 12.37
CA LEU A 55 23.59 -29.60 12.51
C LEU A 55 24.33 -28.28 12.77
N LEU A 56 25.43 -28.34 13.54
CA LEU A 56 26.33 -27.22 13.83
C LEU A 56 27.15 -26.83 12.61
N LYS A 57 27.47 -27.79 11.73
CA LYS A 57 28.11 -27.50 10.44
C LYS A 57 27.13 -26.87 9.46
N SER A 58 25.85 -27.17 9.59
CA SER A 58 24.84 -26.58 8.74
C SER A 58 24.22 -25.31 9.31
N CYS A 59 24.41 -24.85 10.55
CA CYS A 59 23.67 -23.70 11.17
C CYS A 59 22.13 -23.85 11.23
N TRP A 60 21.53 -24.82 10.52
CA TRP A 60 20.10 -25.08 10.42
C TRP A 60 19.37 -25.16 11.77
N VAL A 61 19.97 -25.72 12.84
CA VAL A 61 19.32 -25.76 14.17
C VAL A 61 19.10 -24.36 14.73
N LEU A 62 20.06 -23.46 14.53
CA LEU A 62 19.93 -22.09 15.00
C LEU A 62 18.82 -21.36 14.25
N HIS A 63 18.66 -21.66 12.95
CA HIS A 63 17.55 -21.16 12.15
C HIS A 63 16.21 -21.75 12.61
N ALA A 64 16.09 -23.08 12.66
CA ALA A 64 14.82 -23.76 12.92
C ALA A 64 14.25 -23.52 14.33
N PHE A 65 15.11 -23.21 15.30
CA PHE A 65 14.71 -22.93 16.69
C PHE A 65 14.94 -21.47 17.08
N SER A 66 15.13 -20.55 16.13
CA SER A 66 15.39 -19.14 16.41
C SER A 66 14.24 -18.43 17.15
N SER A 67 13.00 -18.95 17.01
CA SER A 67 11.82 -18.47 17.72
C SER A 67 11.89 -18.74 19.22
N LEU A 68 12.71 -19.72 19.65
CA LEU A 68 12.97 -19.99 21.05
C LEU A 68 14.03 -19.03 21.57
N LYS A 69 13.67 -18.20 22.56
CA LYS A 69 14.59 -17.25 23.17
C LYS A 69 15.70 -17.97 23.94
N PHE A 70 16.95 -17.57 23.70
CA PHE A 70 18.08 -18.06 24.48
C PHE A 70 18.01 -17.47 25.89
N HIS A 71 17.86 -18.32 26.90
CA HIS A 71 17.87 -17.88 28.29
C HIS A 71 19.25 -17.42 28.76
N ASN A 72 20.31 -17.95 28.16
CA ASN A 72 21.69 -17.61 28.49
C ASN A 72 22.29 -16.77 27.36
N GLU A 73 22.57 -15.50 27.68
CA GLU A 73 23.18 -14.53 26.77
C GLU A 73 24.53 -15.01 26.19
N LEU A 74 25.34 -15.76 26.96
CA LEU A 74 26.60 -16.30 26.45
C LEU A 74 26.37 -17.33 25.32
N ASN A 75 25.29 -18.11 25.41
CA ASN A 75 24.94 -19.08 24.39
C ASN A 75 24.45 -18.36 23.12
N LEU A 76 23.65 -17.30 23.28
CA LEU A 76 23.24 -16.46 22.16
C LEU A 76 24.46 -15.85 21.46
N ARG A 77 25.34 -15.22 22.24
CA ARG A 77 26.57 -14.61 21.71
C ARG A 77 27.42 -15.62 20.96
N ASN A 78 27.63 -16.82 21.52
CA ASN A 78 28.40 -17.87 20.86
C ASN A 78 27.71 -18.37 19.58
N ALA A 79 26.38 -18.54 19.60
CA ALA A 79 25.62 -18.96 18.43
C ALA A 79 25.72 -17.94 17.28
N VAL A 80 25.52 -16.65 17.58
CA VAL A 80 25.62 -15.55 16.63
C VAL A 80 27.06 -15.42 16.09
N GLU A 81 28.08 -15.52 16.95
CA GLU A 81 29.48 -15.49 16.53
C GLU A 81 29.86 -16.66 15.62
N LEU A 82 29.35 -17.87 15.91
CA LEU A 82 29.59 -19.05 15.08
C LEU A 82 28.87 -18.93 13.73
N ALA A 83 27.61 -18.48 13.71
CA ALA A 83 26.86 -18.24 12.47
C ALA A 83 27.56 -17.19 11.59
N LYS A 84 27.95 -16.05 12.17
CA LYS A 84 28.75 -15.02 11.49
C LYS A 84 30.05 -15.59 10.93
N LYS A 85 30.78 -16.38 11.72
CA LYS A 85 32.04 -16.98 11.30
C LYS A 85 31.83 -17.95 10.13
N SER A 86 30.82 -18.80 10.21
CA SER A 86 30.45 -19.73 9.13
C SER A 86 30.05 -19.00 7.85
N LEU A 87 29.37 -17.86 7.96
CA LEU A 87 29.04 -17.02 6.82
C LEU A 87 30.29 -16.45 6.14
N ILE A 88 31.19 -15.83 6.92
CA ILE A 88 32.32 -15.06 6.39
C ILE A 88 33.53 -15.94 6.01
N GLU A 89 33.87 -16.94 6.84
CA GLU A 89 35.16 -17.64 6.74
C GLU A 89 35.06 -19.03 6.09
N ASP A 90 33.86 -19.63 6.00
CA ASP A 90 33.72 -20.97 5.43
C ASP A 90 34.03 -20.98 3.93
N LYS A 91 34.31 -22.15 3.36
CA LYS A 91 34.61 -22.34 1.95
C LYS A 91 33.46 -22.95 1.19
N GLU A 92 32.57 -23.66 1.86
CA GLU A 92 31.45 -24.35 1.25
C GLU A 92 30.25 -23.41 1.17
N MET A 93 29.84 -23.09 -0.07
CA MET A 93 28.72 -22.18 -0.32
C MET A 93 27.40 -22.60 0.36
N PRO A 94 27.02 -23.90 0.42
CA PRO A 94 25.83 -24.32 1.15
C PRO A 94 25.87 -24.01 2.66
N VAL A 95 27.06 -24.02 3.27
CA VAL A 95 27.24 -23.67 4.69
C VAL A 95 27.02 -22.18 4.89
N LYS A 96 27.51 -21.35 3.97
CA LYS A 96 27.32 -19.90 4.00
C LYS A 96 25.84 -19.51 3.86
N VAL A 97 25.12 -20.13 2.92
CA VAL A 97 23.68 -19.87 2.71
C VAL A 97 22.88 -20.18 3.98
N GLU A 98 23.08 -21.36 4.59
CA GLU A 98 22.33 -21.71 5.79
C GLU A 98 22.78 -20.89 7.02
N ALA A 99 24.05 -20.47 7.08
CA ALA A 99 24.53 -19.52 8.08
C ALA A 99 23.86 -18.13 7.93
N ALA A 100 23.63 -17.67 6.70
CA ALA A 100 22.93 -16.43 6.41
C ALA A 100 21.47 -16.48 6.91
N LEU A 101 20.75 -17.56 6.58
CA LEU A 101 19.36 -17.78 7.03
C LEU A 101 19.27 -17.86 8.56
N ALA A 102 20.17 -18.62 9.19
CA ALA A 102 20.25 -18.69 10.64
C ALA A 102 20.51 -17.32 11.27
N LEU A 103 21.42 -16.54 10.70
CA LEU A 103 21.78 -15.22 11.20
C LEU A 103 20.61 -14.23 11.10
N GLN A 104 19.92 -14.19 9.94
CA GLN A 104 18.70 -13.41 9.76
C GLN A 104 17.66 -13.72 10.84
N SER A 105 17.43 -15.02 11.06
CA SER A 105 16.42 -15.49 12.00
C SER A 105 16.75 -15.13 13.45
N LEU A 106 18.02 -15.28 13.85
CA LEU A 106 18.50 -14.87 15.17
C LEU A 106 18.39 -13.37 15.40
N ILE A 107 18.76 -12.56 14.40
CA ILE A 107 18.68 -11.09 14.45
C ILE A 107 17.23 -10.64 14.58
N SER A 108 16.33 -11.23 13.80
CA SER A 108 14.91 -10.87 13.80
C SER A 108 14.23 -11.15 15.14
N ASN A 109 14.57 -12.28 15.78
CA ASN A 109 13.87 -12.76 16.97
C ASN A 109 14.53 -12.32 18.30
N GLN A 110 15.76 -11.79 18.29
CA GLN A 110 16.50 -11.47 19.51
C GLN A 110 17.25 -10.15 19.43
N THR A 111 16.84 -9.17 20.24
CA THR A 111 17.43 -7.82 20.29
C THR A 111 18.92 -7.79 20.59
N GLN A 112 19.41 -8.62 21.52
CA GLN A 112 20.86 -8.67 21.80
C GLN A 112 21.68 -9.21 20.63
N ALA A 113 21.12 -10.09 19.78
CA ALA A 113 21.80 -10.55 18.57
C ALA A 113 22.05 -9.37 17.60
N LYS A 114 21.11 -8.42 17.53
CA LYS A 114 21.25 -7.20 16.73
C LYS A 114 22.47 -6.37 17.16
N GLU A 115 22.61 -6.14 18.46
CA GLU A 115 23.72 -5.37 19.03
C GLU A 115 25.09 -6.03 18.77
N TYR A 116 25.17 -7.36 18.86
CA TYR A 116 26.42 -8.08 18.59
C TYR A 116 26.84 -8.02 17.12
N MET A 117 25.88 -7.97 16.19
CA MET A 117 26.14 -7.97 14.75
C MET A 117 26.35 -6.59 14.17
N LYS A 118 25.91 -5.53 14.85
CA LYS A 118 26.07 -4.13 14.43
C LYS A 118 27.48 -3.76 13.93
N PRO A 119 28.60 -4.15 14.59
CA PRO A 119 29.95 -3.83 14.11
C PRO A 119 30.38 -4.61 12.86
N HIS A 120 29.63 -5.65 12.50
CA HIS A 120 29.94 -6.61 11.45
C HIS A 120 28.99 -6.53 10.25
N VAL A 121 28.05 -5.59 10.24
CA VAL A 121 27.07 -5.41 9.15
C VAL A 121 27.75 -5.30 7.80
N ARG A 122 28.72 -4.40 7.63
CA ARG A 122 29.41 -4.22 6.34
C ARG A 122 30.06 -5.52 5.81
N PRO A 123 30.91 -6.23 6.57
CA PRO A 123 31.45 -7.53 6.15
C PRO A 123 30.37 -8.58 5.83
N ILE A 124 29.31 -8.66 6.63
CA ILE A 124 28.20 -9.60 6.40
C ILE A 124 27.51 -9.29 5.08
N MET A 125 27.14 -8.03 4.83
CA MET A 125 26.45 -7.63 3.59
C MET A 125 27.32 -7.87 2.35
N GLN A 126 28.63 -7.61 2.42
CA GLN A 126 29.57 -7.90 1.33
C GLN A 126 29.61 -9.39 0.99
N GLU A 127 29.62 -10.25 2.01
CA GLU A 127 29.63 -11.70 1.80
C GLU A 127 28.28 -12.20 1.25
N LEU A 128 27.15 -11.68 1.75
CA LEU A 128 25.83 -12.01 1.22
C LEU A 128 25.70 -11.66 -0.27
N LEU A 129 26.17 -10.47 -0.67
CA LEU A 129 26.20 -10.06 -2.07
C LEU A 129 27.11 -10.97 -2.92
N HIS A 130 28.23 -11.43 -2.37
CA HIS A 130 29.09 -12.40 -3.05
C HIS A 130 28.37 -13.74 -3.25
N ILE A 131 27.64 -14.22 -2.24
CA ILE A 131 26.86 -15.46 -2.34
C ILE A 131 25.81 -15.33 -3.44
N VAL A 132 24.97 -14.29 -3.43
CA VAL A 132 23.94 -14.06 -4.47
C VAL A 132 24.55 -14.11 -5.87
N ARG A 133 25.70 -13.46 -6.06
CA ARG A 133 26.40 -13.44 -7.34
C ARG A 133 26.89 -14.81 -7.82
N GLU A 134 27.28 -15.70 -6.92
CA GLU A 134 27.87 -17.01 -7.28
C GLU A 134 26.84 -18.14 -7.29
N THR A 135 25.77 -18.04 -6.50
CA THR A 135 24.77 -19.11 -6.35
C THR A 135 23.46 -18.85 -7.05
N GLU A 136 23.14 -17.60 -7.37
CA GLU A 136 21.83 -17.22 -7.91
C GLU A 136 20.66 -17.66 -6.98
N ASN A 137 20.89 -17.71 -5.66
CA ASN A 137 19.90 -18.17 -4.69
C ASN A 137 19.06 -17.01 -4.13
N ASP A 138 17.74 -17.11 -4.31
CA ASP A 138 16.76 -16.10 -3.86
C ASP A 138 16.50 -16.09 -2.34
N ASP A 139 16.75 -17.17 -1.61
CA ASP A 139 16.64 -17.13 -0.14
C ASP A 139 17.62 -16.10 0.46
N VAL A 140 18.77 -15.88 -0.19
CA VAL A 140 19.80 -14.93 0.25
C VAL A 140 19.42 -13.48 -0.08
N THR A 141 18.69 -13.20 -1.15
CA THR A 141 18.18 -11.84 -1.43
C THR A 141 17.21 -11.40 -0.33
N ASN A 142 16.34 -12.32 0.12
CA ASN A 142 15.46 -12.11 1.27
C ASN A 142 16.22 -11.87 2.58
N VAL A 143 17.34 -12.57 2.81
CA VAL A 143 18.25 -12.28 3.95
C VAL A 143 18.77 -10.85 3.88
N ILE A 144 19.25 -10.42 2.70
CA ILE A 144 19.79 -9.07 2.49
C ILE A 144 18.72 -8.01 2.81
N GLN A 145 17.50 -8.16 2.31
CA GLN A 145 16.39 -7.24 2.58
C GLN A 145 16.09 -7.14 4.07
N LYS A 146 15.98 -8.27 4.77
CA LYS A 146 15.73 -8.26 6.21
C LYS A 146 16.88 -7.58 6.97
N MET A 147 18.12 -7.82 6.57
CA MET A 147 19.29 -7.15 7.15
C MET A 147 19.28 -5.63 6.89
N ILE A 148 18.82 -5.18 5.71
CA ILE A 148 18.70 -3.76 5.38
C ILE A 148 17.72 -3.06 6.35
N CYS A 149 16.55 -3.67 6.59
CA CYS A 149 15.54 -3.11 7.50
C CYS A 149 16.02 -3.04 8.95
N GLU A 150 16.80 -4.03 9.41
CA GLU A 150 17.28 -4.10 10.80
C GLU A 150 18.48 -3.17 11.09
N TYR A 151 19.26 -2.81 10.07
CA TYR A 151 20.48 -2.00 10.19
C TYR A 151 20.50 -0.79 9.26
N SER A 152 19.38 -0.07 9.19
CA SER A 152 19.20 1.07 8.28
C SER A 152 20.33 2.10 8.33
N GLN A 153 20.79 2.45 9.53
CA GLN A 153 21.87 3.42 9.74
C GLN A 153 23.22 2.95 9.18
N GLU A 154 23.59 1.70 9.45
CA GLU A 154 24.83 1.10 8.96
C GLU A 154 24.79 0.92 7.44
N VAL A 155 23.63 0.49 6.92
CA VAL A 155 23.40 0.24 5.49
C VAL A 155 23.48 1.54 4.69
N ALA A 156 22.95 2.65 5.20
CA ALA A 156 23.07 3.95 4.54
C ALA A 156 24.53 4.33 4.21
N SER A 157 25.49 3.91 5.04
CA SER A 157 26.93 4.17 4.82
C SER A 157 27.58 3.32 3.71
N ILE A 158 26.90 2.27 3.26
CA ILE A 158 27.37 1.32 2.23
C ILE A 158 26.39 1.17 1.05
N ALA A 159 25.27 1.89 1.07
CA ALA A 159 24.19 1.75 0.10
C ALA A 159 24.68 1.88 -1.34
N VAL A 160 25.52 2.88 -1.64
CA VAL A 160 26.06 3.10 -2.99
C VAL A 160 26.85 1.90 -3.49
N ASP A 161 27.77 1.37 -2.68
CA ASP A 161 28.58 0.20 -3.03
C ASP A 161 27.70 -1.05 -3.22
N MET A 162 26.69 -1.22 -2.37
CA MET A 162 25.76 -2.36 -2.44
C MET A 162 24.90 -2.30 -3.71
N THR A 163 24.25 -1.17 -3.97
CA THR A 163 23.41 -0.98 -5.16
C THR A 163 24.23 -1.12 -6.44
N GLN A 164 25.50 -0.66 -6.45
CA GLN A 164 26.40 -0.85 -7.58
C GLN A 164 26.69 -2.34 -7.85
N HIS A 165 26.93 -3.14 -6.80
CA HIS A 165 27.11 -4.59 -6.96
C HIS A 165 25.83 -5.29 -7.43
N LEU A 166 24.67 -4.94 -6.87
CA LEU A 166 23.38 -5.49 -7.28
C LEU A 166 23.07 -5.17 -8.75
N ALA A 167 23.32 -3.93 -9.18
CA ALA A 167 23.18 -3.51 -10.58
C ALA A 167 24.09 -4.30 -11.53
N GLU A 168 25.32 -4.63 -11.11
CA GLU A 168 26.23 -5.45 -11.89
C GLU A 168 25.79 -6.91 -12.00
N ILE A 169 25.20 -7.47 -10.94
CA ILE A 169 24.62 -8.82 -10.97
C ILE A 169 23.43 -8.83 -11.92
N PHE A 170 22.48 -7.91 -11.74
CA PHE A 170 21.31 -7.76 -12.61
C PHE A 170 21.72 -7.59 -14.10
N GLY A 171 22.68 -6.70 -14.37
CA GLY A 171 23.19 -6.47 -15.72
C GLY A 171 23.79 -7.72 -16.36
N LYS A 172 24.46 -8.59 -15.60
CA LYS A 172 24.99 -9.87 -16.11
C LYS A 172 23.89 -10.87 -16.42
N VAL A 173 22.88 -10.96 -15.55
CA VAL A 173 21.71 -11.83 -15.77
C VAL A 173 21.05 -11.45 -17.08
N LEU A 174 20.80 -10.15 -17.27
CA LEU A 174 20.14 -9.63 -18.46
C LEU A 174 21.00 -9.66 -19.73
N GLN A 175 22.34 -9.63 -19.61
CA GLN A 175 23.29 -9.68 -20.74
C GLN A 175 23.67 -11.10 -21.16
N SER A 176 23.34 -12.13 -20.39
CA SER A 176 23.59 -13.50 -20.80
C SER A 176 22.80 -13.82 -22.07
N ASP A 177 23.47 -14.34 -23.12
CA ASP A 177 22.83 -14.77 -24.38
C ASP A 177 21.79 -15.90 -24.17
N GLU A 178 21.72 -16.45 -22.95
CA GLU A 178 20.80 -17.47 -22.46
C GLU A 178 19.65 -16.89 -21.61
N TYR A 179 19.34 -15.60 -21.70
CA TYR A 179 18.07 -15.08 -21.19
C TYR A 179 16.94 -15.55 -22.12
N GLU A 180 16.67 -16.86 -22.10
CA GLU A 180 15.49 -17.48 -22.68
C GLU A 180 14.47 -17.68 -21.56
N GLU A 181 13.82 -16.61 -21.06
CA GLU A 181 12.70 -16.67 -20.07
C GLU A 181 12.81 -17.84 -19.07
N ILE A 182 14.00 -18.06 -18.50
CA ILE A 182 14.21 -19.13 -17.55
C ILE A 182 13.64 -18.61 -16.25
N GLU A 183 12.49 -19.14 -15.84
CA GLU A 183 11.71 -18.74 -14.66
C GLU A 183 12.60 -18.43 -13.44
N ASP A 184 13.58 -19.29 -13.15
CA ASP A 184 14.53 -19.11 -12.04
C ASP A 184 15.38 -17.82 -12.14
N LYS A 185 15.81 -17.42 -13.35
CA LYS A 185 16.61 -16.20 -13.58
C LYS A 185 15.75 -14.95 -13.47
N THR A 186 14.49 -15.01 -13.91
CA THR A 186 13.54 -13.89 -13.81
C THR A 186 13.21 -13.60 -12.35
N VAL A 187 12.89 -14.63 -11.55
CA VAL A 187 12.61 -14.49 -10.11
C VAL A 187 13.79 -13.88 -9.37
N MET A 188 15.01 -14.36 -9.62
CA MET A 188 16.21 -13.77 -9.02
C MET A 188 16.38 -12.29 -9.43
N ALA A 189 16.19 -11.96 -10.70
CA ALA A 189 16.33 -10.60 -11.19
C ALA A 189 15.32 -9.65 -10.54
N MET A 190 14.06 -10.07 -10.37
CA MET A 190 13.04 -9.36 -9.61
C MET A 190 13.47 -9.17 -8.14
N GLY A 191 13.96 -10.23 -7.49
CA GLY A 191 14.49 -10.17 -6.12
C GLY A 191 15.65 -9.17 -5.97
N ILE A 192 16.51 -9.03 -6.98
CA ILE A 192 17.57 -8.02 -7.00
C ILE A 192 16.98 -6.60 -7.09
N LEU A 193 16.03 -6.36 -7.99
CA LEU A 193 15.39 -5.05 -8.13
C LEU A 193 14.64 -4.65 -6.86
N HIS A 194 13.90 -5.58 -6.26
CA HIS A 194 13.21 -5.36 -4.98
C HIS A 194 14.19 -5.06 -3.83
N THR A 195 15.36 -5.71 -3.83
CA THR A 195 16.43 -5.39 -2.87
C THR A 195 16.96 -3.96 -3.07
N ILE A 196 17.14 -3.53 -4.32
CA ILE A 196 17.55 -2.14 -4.62
C ILE A 196 16.48 -1.16 -4.15
N ASP A 197 15.21 -1.47 -4.38
CA ASP A 197 14.09 -0.65 -3.93
C ASP A 197 14.06 -0.53 -2.39
N THR A 198 14.26 -1.63 -1.67
CA THR A 198 14.40 -1.64 -0.21
C THR A 198 15.55 -0.73 0.28
N ILE A 199 16.67 -0.70 -0.46
CA ILE A 199 17.78 0.22 -0.16
C ILE A 199 17.33 1.67 -0.36
N LEU A 200 16.62 1.99 -1.44
CA LEU A 200 16.10 3.34 -1.71
C LEU A 200 15.19 3.83 -0.58
N THR A 201 14.27 2.98 -0.12
CA THR A 201 13.37 3.29 1.01
C THR A 201 14.15 3.56 2.29
N VAL A 202 15.17 2.75 2.60
CA VAL A 202 15.99 2.94 3.82
C VAL A 202 16.83 4.21 3.78
N VAL A 203 17.22 4.69 2.59
CA VAL A 203 18.05 5.89 2.45
C VAL A 203 17.29 7.14 2.01
N GLU A 204 15.95 7.12 2.06
CA GLU A 204 15.09 8.21 1.59
C GLU A 204 15.44 9.58 2.21
N ASP A 205 15.79 9.58 3.51
CA ASP A 205 16.20 10.77 4.26
C ASP A 205 17.64 11.27 3.93
N HIS A 206 18.42 10.48 3.20
CA HIS A 206 19.84 10.74 2.90
C HIS A 206 20.04 11.28 1.47
N LYS A 207 19.64 12.53 1.22
CA LYS A 207 19.65 13.17 -0.13
C LYS A 207 20.92 12.94 -0.97
N GLU A 208 22.11 13.06 -0.38
CA GLU A 208 23.39 12.87 -1.10
C GLU A 208 23.60 11.41 -1.55
N VAL A 209 23.09 10.45 -0.79
CA VAL A 209 23.14 9.02 -1.10
C VAL A 209 22.09 8.72 -2.17
N THR A 210 20.86 9.19 -2.01
CA THR A 210 19.77 9.02 -2.98
C THR A 210 20.18 9.52 -4.37
N GLN A 211 20.84 10.68 -4.46
CA GLN A 211 21.33 11.22 -5.74
C GLN A 211 22.39 10.33 -6.41
N GLN A 212 23.23 9.66 -5.62
CA GLN A 212 24.20 8.69 -6.17
C GLN A 212 23.50 7.42 -6.64
N LEU A 213 22.52 6.93 -5.88
CA LEU A 213 21.72 5.76 -6.24
C LEU A 213 20.87 5.99 -7.49
N GLU A 214 20.33 7.20 -7.68
CA GLU A 214 19.57 7.59 -8.86
C GLU A 214 20.33 7.27 -10.15
N ASN A 215 21.62 7.62 -10.23
CA ASN A 215 22.45 7.34 -11.41
C ASN A 215 22.63 5.83 -11.67
N ILE A 216 22.65 5.01 -10.61
CA ILE A 216 22.77 3.56 -10.75
C ILE A 216 21.43 2.97 -11.22
N CYS A 217 20.33 3.41 -10.61
CA CYS A 217 18.98 2.96 -10.96
C CYS A 217 18.59 3.37 -12.38
N LEU A 218 18.89 4.60 -12.80
CA LEU A 218 18.65 5.05 -14.18
C LEU A 218 19.34 4.16 -15.21
N ARG A 219 20.56 3.66 -14.92
CA ARG A 219 21.25 2.72 -15.81
C ARG A 219 20.53 1.36 -15.89
N ILE A 220 19.91 0.91 -14.80
CA ILE A 220 19.10 -0.32 -14.78
C ILE A 220 17.83 -0.11 -15.60
N ILE A 221 17.11 0.99 -15.32
CA ILE A 221 15.88 1.39 -16.03
C ILE A 221 16.16 1.47 -17.54
N ASP A 222 17.21 2.20 -17.95
CA ASP A 222 17.61 2.32 -19.34
C ASP A 222 17.92 0.97 -19.99
N LEU A 223 18.60 0.07 -19.27
CA LEU A 223 18.95 -1.26 -19.78
C LEU A 223 17.69 -2.10 -20.05
N VAL A 224 16.72 -2.11 -19.13
CA VAL A 224 15.46 -2.84 -19.27
C VAL A 224 14.63 -2.28 -20.43
N LEU A 225 14.49 -0.94 -20.49
CA LEU A 225 13.72 -0.27 -21.55
C LEU A 225 14.36 -0.46 -22.94
N GLN A 226 15.69 -0.38 -23.06
CA GLN A 226 16.38 -0.58 -24.34
C GLN A 226 16.31 -2.02 -24.85
N LYS A 227 16.30 -2.99 -23.95
CA LYS A 227 16.15 -4.40 -24.30
C LYS A 227 14.69 -4.82 -24.48
N HIS A 228 13.73 -3.96 -24.15
CA HIS A 228 12.30 -4.24 -24.17
C HIS A 228 11.93 -5.49 -23.35
N VAL A 229 12.54 -5.65 -22.15
CA VAL A 229 12.24 -6.78 -21.27
C VAL A 229 11.05 -6.42 -20.40
N ILE A 230 9.85 -6.73 -20.91
CA ILE A 230 8.57 -6.30 -20.35
C ILE A 230 8.34 -6.86 -18.94
N GLU A 231 8.86 -8.04 -18.65
CA GLU A 231 8.74 -8.72 -17.35
C GLU A 231 9.25 -7.89 -16.16
N PHE A 232 10.11 -6.89 -16.41
CA PHE A 232 10.69 -6.04 -15.36
C PHE A 232 10.11 -4.63 -15.31
N TYR A 233 9.03 -4.35 -16.06
CA TYR A 233 8.50 -2.99 -16.17
C TYR A 233 7.93 -2.48 -14.84
N GLU A 234 7.22 -3.33 -14.11
CA GLU A 234 6.67 -2.99 -12.79
C GLU A 234 7.79 -2.60 -11.81
N GLU A 235 8.87 -3.38 -11.77
CA GLU A 235 9.99 -3.17 -10.85
C GLU A 235 10.77 -1.89 -11.19
N ILE A 236 11.04 -1.62 -12.48
CA ILE A 236 11.74 -0.37 -12.86
C ILE A 236 10.87 0.87 -12.64
N LEU A 237 9.54 0.74 -12.75
CA LEU A 237 8.60 1.82 -12.44
C LEU A 237 8.54 2.07 -10.94
N SER A 238 8.58 1.02 -10.12
CA SER A 238 8.72 1.12 -8.66
C SER A 238 10.02 1.85 -8.26
N LEU A 239 11.16 1.47 -8.84
CA LEU A 239 12.43 2.17 -8.61
C LEU A 239 12.35 3.67 -8.98
N ALA A 240 11.75 3.97 -10.12
CA ALA A 240 11.55 5.35 -10.56
C ALA A 240 10.58 6.13 -9.65
N TYR A 241 9.53 5.47 -9.15
CA TYR A 241 8.61 6.02 -8.16
C TYR A 241 9.38 6.39 -6.88
N SER A 242 10.13 5.46 -6.28
CA SER A 242 10.94 5.67 -5.09
C SER A 242 11.91 6.85 -5.23
N LEU A 243 12.50 7.03 -6.43
CA LEU A 243 13.41 8.15 -6.73
C LEU A 243 12.72 9.51 -6.89
N THR A 244 11.39 9.54 -7.09
CA THR A 244 10.64 10.78 -7.32
C THR A 244 9.85 11.27 -6.10
N CYS A 245 9.78 10.51 -5.01
CA CYS A 245 8.98 10.81 -3.82
C CYS A 245 9.32 12.14 -3.10
N HIS A 246 10.58 12.61 -3.17
CA HIS A 246 11.02 13.82 -2.44
C HIS A 246 11.41 14.99 -3.34
N GLY A 247 11.63 14.73 -4.62
CA GLY A 247 12.08 15.71 -5.59
C GLY A 247 12.38 15.03 -6.91
N ILE A 248 12.26 15.78 -8.01
CA ILE A 248 12.40 15.23 -9.36
C ILE A 248 13.60 15.89 -10.03
N SER A 249 14.62 15.08 -10.30
CA SER A 249 15.83 15.55 -10.98
C SER A 249 15.56 15.83 -12.48
N PRO A 250 16.42 16.61 -13.16
CA PRO A 250 16.35 16.77 -14.60
C PRO A 250 16.43 15.44 -15.37
N GLN A 251 17.16 14.45 -14.86
CA GLN A 251 17.24 13.12 -15.47
C GLN A 251 15.92 12.35 -15.32
N MET A 252 15.27 12.43 -14.16
CA MET A 252 13.93 11.85 -13.98
C MET A 252 12.91 12.52 -14.92
N TRP A 253 12.96 13.84 -15.11
CA TRP A 253 12.13 14.49 -16.13
C TRP A 253 12.40 14.01 -17.57
N GLN A 254 13.64 13.61 -17.89
CA GLN A 254 13.94 12.98 -19.18
C GLN A 254 13.32 11.58 -19.28
N LEU A 255 13.32 10.82 -18.17
CA LEU A 255 12.69 9.50 -18.10
C LEU A 255 11.20 9.56 -18.45
N LEU A 256 10.45 10.60 -18.04
CA LEU A 256 9.06 10.79 -18.48
C LEU A 256 8.91 10.77 -20.02
N GLY A 257 9.85 11.39 -20.74
CA GLY A 257 9.87 11.38 -22.20
C GLY A 257 10.14 9.99 -22.79
N ILE A 258 11.05 9.24 -22.18
CA ILE A 258 11.38 7.87 -22.60
C ILE A 258 10.19 6.93 -22.34
N LEU A 259 9.59 7.01 -21.15
CA LEU A 259 8.40 6.22 -20.79
C LEU A 259 7.24 6.52 -21.73
N TYR A 260 7.05 7.77 -22.12
CA TYR A 260 6.06 8.13 -23.12
C TYR A 260 6.31 7.45 -24.48
N GLU A 261 7.56 7.42 -24.96
CA GLU A 261 7.91 6.75 -26.22
C GLU A 261 7.66 5.24 -26.15
N VAL A 262 7.99 4.60 -25.02
CA VAL A 262 7.70 3.18 -24.77
C VAL A 262 6.20 2.93 -24.72
N PHE A 263 5.44 3.77 -24.02
CA PHE A 263 3.99 3.70 -23.93
C PHE A 263 3.29 3.83 -25.30
N GLN A 264 3.87 4.59 -26.24
CA GLN A 264 3.33 4.68 -27.60
C GLN A 264 3.41 3.35 -28.36
N GLN A 265 4.33 2.45 -28.02
CA GLN A 265 4.53 1.14 -28.66
C GLN A 265 3.61 0.03 -28.08
N ASP A 266 2.35 0.40 -27.81
CA ASP A 266 1.29 -0.47 -27.29
C ASP A 266 1.50 -1.08 -25.88
N CYS A 267 2.38 -0.49 -25.07
CA CYS A 267 2.51 -0.80 -23.63
C CYS A 267 1.45 -0.07 -22.77
N PHE A 268 0.23 0.17 -23.28
CA PHE A 268 -0.80 0.89 -22.51
C PHE A 268 -1.46 0.05 -21.41
N GLU A 269 -1.27 -1.28 -21.45
CA GLU A 269 -1.71 -2.21 -20.40
C GLU A 269 -1.00 -1.94 -19.06
N TYR A 270 0.22 -1.38 -19.10
CA TYR A 270 1.01 -1.02 -17.91
C TYR A 270 0.68 0.37 -17.36
N PHE A 271 -0.43 0.99 -17.80
CA PHE A 271 -0.78 2.33 -17.32
C PHE A 271 -1.02 2.34 -15.80
N THR A 272 -1.62 1.27 -15.27
CA THR A 272 -1.85 1.10 -13.82
C THR A 272 -0.53 1.10 -13.06
N ASP A 273 0.50 0.39 -13.53
CA ASP A 273 1.83 0.35 -12.91
C ASP A 273 2.60 1.67 -13.06
N MET A 274 2.35 2.42 -14.15
CA MET A 274 2.94 3.75 -14.34
C MET A 274 2.30 4.81 -13.44
N MET A 275 1.05 4.60 -13.00
CA MET A 275 0.25 5.62 -12.32
C MET A 275 0.94 6.23 -11.08
N PRO A 276 1.57 5.47 -10.16
CA PRO A 276 2.29 6.04 -9.01
C PRO A 276 3.39 7.03 -9.42
N LEU A 277 4.18 6.68 -10.43
CA LEU A 277 5.22 7.54 -10.95
C LEU A 277 4.64 8.79 -11.66
N LEU A 278 3.57 8.62 -12.45
CA LEU A 278 2.88 9.73 -13.11
C LEU A 278 2.26 10.71 -12.10
N HIS A 279 1.73 10.19 -10.99
CA HIS A 279 1.22 10.99 -9.88
C HIS A 279 2.35 11.83 -9.26
N ASN A 280 3.52 11.24 -8.98
CA ASN A 280 4.67 11.98 -8.46
C ASN A 280 5.10 13.14 -9.36
N TYR A 281 5.14 12.94 -10.70
CA TYR A 281 5.43 14.03 -11.65
C TYR A 281 4.47 15.21 -11.53
N VAL A 282 3.23 14.97 -11.09
CA VAL A 282 2.22 16.01 -10.91
C VAL A 282 2.32 16.66 -9.53
N THR A 283 2.46 15.87 -8.47
CA THR A 283 2.30 16.31 -7.09
C THR A 283 3.58 16.82 -6.44
N ILE A 284 4.75 16.29 -6.82
CA ILE A 284 6.03 16.62 -6.17
C ILE A 284 6.67 17.88 -6.74
N ASP A 285 6.70 18.05 -8.07
CA ASP A 285 7.30 19.21 -8.74
C ASP A 285 6.36 19.80 -9.81
N THR A 286 5.21 20.28 -9.34
CA THR A 286 4.20 20.93 -10.19
C THR A 286 4.75 22.16 -10.92
N ASP A 287 5.73 22.86 -10.36
CA ASP A 287 6.26 24.06 -10.99
C ASP A 287 7.08 23.71 -12.24
N THR A 288 7.92 22.66 -12.19
CA THR A 288 8.61 22.16 -13.38
C THR A 288 7.65 21.54 -14.38
N LEU A 289 6.61 20.82 -13.92
CA LEU A 289 5.53 20.31 -14.78
C LEU A 289 4.93 21.43 -15.64
N LEU A 290 4.60 22.57 -15.03
CA LEU A 290 3.95 23.70 -15.71
C LEU A 290 4.93 24.58 -16.51
N SER A 291 6.22 24.56 -16.17
CA SER A 291 7.24 25.33 -16.88
C SER A 291 7.45 24.87 -18.33
N ASN A 292 7.18 23.60 -18.62
CA ASN A 292 7.32 22.99 -19.95
C ASN A 292 5.99 22.38 -20.41
N PRO A 293 5.31 22.98 -21.41
CA PRO A 293 3.99 22.50 -21.84
C PRO A 293 4.00 21.05 -22.35
N LYS A 294 5.17 20.55 -22.80
CA LYS A 294 5.33 19.18 -23.25
C LYS A 294 5.07 18.16 -22.13
N HIS A 295 5.35 18.49 -20.86
CA HIS A 295 5.12 17.55 -19.76
C HIS A 295 3.63 17.25 -19.57
N LEU A 296 2.79 18.30 -19.50
CA LEU A 296 1.33 18.13 -19.44
C LEU A 296 0.77 17.49 -20.71
N GLU A 297 1.32 17.81 -21.89
CA GLU A 297 0.90 17.21 -23.16
C GLU A 297 1.14 15.69 -23.17
N ILE A 298 2.29 15.24 -22.64
CA ILE A 298 2.60 13.82 -22.48
C ILE A 298 1.56 13.13 -21.60
N LEU A 299 1.33 13.64 -20.38
CA LEU A 299 0.37 13.05 -19.43
C LEU A 299 -1.03 12.97 -20.02
N PHE A 300 -1.51 14.08 -20.61
CA PHE A 300 -2.81 14.09 -21.26
C PHE A 300 -2.91 13.11 -22.43
N THR A 301 -1.86 13.00 -23.24
CA THR A 301 -1.84 12.07 -24.38
C THR A 301 -1.87 10.62 -23.93
N MET A 302 -1.20 10.28 -22.82
CA MET A 302 -1.28 8.95 -22.21
C MET A 302 -2.71 8.67 -21.73
N CYS A 303 -3.30 9.55 -20.90
CA CYS A 303 -4.69 9.42 -20.45
C CYS A 303 -5.67 9.27 -21.61
N ARG A 304 -5.50 10.07 -22.68
CA ARG A 304 -6.33 9.99 -23.88
C ARG A 304 -6.18 8.63 -24.59
N LYS A 305 -4.96 8.10 -24.72
CA LYS A 305 -4.76 6.78 -25.35
C LYS A 305 -5.49 5.68 -24.57
N VAL A 306 -5.44 5.73 -23.23
CA VAL A 306 -6.15 4.78 -22.35
C VAL A 306 -7.67 4.93 -22.49
N LEU A 307 -8.22 6.13 -22.28
CA LEU A 307 -9.66 6.40 -22.29
C LEU A 307 -10.32 6.27 -23.68
N CYS A 308 -9.56 6.43 -24.76
CA CYS A 308 -10.05 6.18 -26.12
C CYS A 308 -9.78 4.75 -26.61
N GLY A 309 -8.92 4.00 -25.92
CA GLY A 309 -8.47 2.67 -26.30
C GLY A 309 -9.39 1.55 -25.83
N ASP A 310 -8.79 0.37 -25.68
CA ASP A 310 -9.38 -0.86 -25.13
C ASP A 310 -8.47 -1.39 -24.00
N ALA A 311 -8.05 -0.50 -23.11
CA ALA A 311 -7.13 -0.81 -22.00
C ALA A 311 -7.81 -1.55 -20.82
N GLY A 312 -9.14 -1.64 -20.83
CA GLY A 312 -9.93 -2.12 -19.70
C GLY A 312 -10.32 -1.00 -18.74
N GLU A 313 -11.43 -1.20 -18.02
CA GLU A 313 -12.01 -0.15 -17.16
C GLU A 313 -11.10 0.22 -15.98
N ASP A 314 -10.27 -0.71 -15.50
CA ASP A 314 -9.29 -0.45 -14.43
C ASP A 314 -8.28 0.64 -14.82
N ALA A 315 -7.57 0.46 -15.94
CA ALA A 315 -6.64 1.46 -16.46
C ALA A 315 -7.34 2.79 -16.79
N GLU A 316 -8.58 2.72 -17.29
CA GLU A 316 -9.40 3.91 -17.56
C GLU A 316 -9.75 4.69 -16.27
N CYS A 317 -10.03 3.99 -15.17
CA CYS A 317 -10.22 4.60 -13.85
C CYS A 317 -8.96 5.35 -13.40
N HIS A 318 -7.78 4.73 -13.52
CA HIS A 318 -6.50 5.37 -13.20
C HIS A 318 -6.24 6.60 -14.10
N ALA A 319 -6.55 6.52 -15.39
CA ALA A 319 -6.38 7.63 -16.32
C ALA A 319 -7.30 8.80 -15.98
N ALA A 320 -8.56 8.54 -15.62
CA ALA A 320 -9.48 9.56 -15.13
C ALA A 320 -9.00 10.16 -13.80
N LYS A 321 -8.52 9.33 -12.86
CA LYS A 321 -7.94 9.78 -11.59
C LYS A 321 -6.76 10.72 -11.81
N LEU A 322 -5.86 10.41 -12.74
CA LEU A 322 -4.72 11.28 -13.07
C LEU A 322 -5.18 12.65 -13.60
N LEU A 323 -6.22 12.69 -14.44
CA LEU A 323 -6.79 13.96 -14.92
C LEU A 323 -7.39 14.78 -13.76
N GLU A 324 -8.10 14.14 -12.83
CA GLU A 324 -8.59 14.78 -11.61
C GLU A 324 -7.43 15.36 -10.78
N VAL A 325 -6.39 14.57 -10.51
CA VAL A 325 -5.21 14.99 -9.75
C VAL A 325 -4.57 16.22 -10.40
N ILE A 326 -4.41 16.24 -11.73
CA ILE A 326 -3.86 17.39 -12.45
C ILE A 326 -4.73 18.64 -12.24
N ILE A 327 -6.06 18.52 -12.36
CA ILE A 327 -6.99 19.65 -12.18
C ILE A 327 -6.87 20.24 -10.77
N LEU A 328 -6.88 19.37 -9.74
CA LEU A 328 -6.86 19.79 -8.34
C LEU A 328 -5.49 20.36 -7.94
N GLN A 329 -4.41 19.69 -8.32
CA GLN A 329 -3.04 20.12 -8.04
C GLN A 329 -2.69 21.47 -8.71
N CYS A 330 -3.21 21.69 -9.92
CA CYS A 330 -2.92 22.90 -10.70
C CYS A 330 -3.97 24.00 -10.53
N LYS A 331 -4.88 23.89 -9.54
CA LYS A 331 -5.90 24.92 -9.29
C LYS A 331 -5.26 26.29 -9.05
N GLY A 332 -5.67 27.28 -9.86
CA GLY A 332 -5.12 28.64 -9.81
C GLY A 332 -3.74 28.82 -10.43
N LYS A 333 -3.19 27.80 -11.11
CA LYS A 333 -1.86 27.84 -11.77
C LYS A 333 -1.90 27.99 -13.30
N GLY A 334 -3.04 28.34 -13.89
CA GLY A 334 -3.15 28.73 -15.31
C GLY A 334 -3.21 27.56 -16.32
N ILE A 335 -4.04 26.56 -16.03
CA ILE A 335 -4.29 25.41 -16.93
C ILE A 335 -5.68 25.47 -17.59
N ASP A 336 -6.29 26.66 -17.68
CA ASP A 336 -7.66 26.85 -18.20
C ASP A 336 -7.87 26.22 -19.59
N GLN A 337 -6.86 26.26 -20.45
CA GLN A 337 -6.88 25.66 -21.80
C GLN A 337 -6.98 24.13 -21.80
N CYS A 338 -6.57 23.47 -20.71
CA CYS A 338 -6.60 22.01 -20.59
C CYS A 338 -7.98 21.52 -20.13
N ILE A 339 -8.70 22.30 -19.33
CA ILE A 339 -9.97 21.89 -18.71
C ILE A 339 -11.01 21.45 -19.76
N PRO A 340 -11.25 22.18 -20.87
CA PRO A 340 -12.20 21.72 -21.88
C PRO A 340 -11.82 20.38 -22.51
N LEU A 341 -10.52 20.13 -22.72
CA LEU A 341 -10.02 18.89 -23.31
C LEU A 341 -10.22 17.70 -22.36
N PHE A 342 -9.98 17.90 -21.07
CA PHE A 342 -10.13 16.84 -20.06
C PHE A 342 -11.60 16.46 -19.88
N VAL A 343 -12.46 17.48 -19.75
CA VAL A 343 -13.91 17.29 -19.60
C VAL A 343 -14.51 16.63 -20.85
N GLN A 344 -14.14 17.08 -22.04
CA GLN A 344 -14.61 16.46 -23.28
C GLN A 344 -14.23 14.97 -23.35
N LEU A 345 -12.98 14.64 -23.02
CA LEU A 345 -12.47 13.27 -23.07
C LEU A 345 -13.28 12.30 -22.18
N VAL A 346 -13.50 12.67 -20.91
CA VAL A 346 -14.24 11.79 -19.97
C VAL A 346 -15.73 11.70 -20.31
N LEU A 347 -16.34 12.79 -20.80
CA LEU A 347 -17.74 12.76 -21.22
C LEU A 347 -17.95 11.93 -22.49
N GLU A 348 -17.01 11.99 -23.44
CA GLU A 348 -16.99 11.08 -24.58
C GLU A 348 -16.87 9.62 -24.13
N ARG A 349 -16.01 9.32 -23.15
CA ARG A 349 -15.86 7.97 -22.61
C ARG A 349 -17.18 7.43 -22.03
N LEU A 350 -17.94 8.26 -21.32
CA LEU A 350 -19.25 7.88 -20.77
C LEU A 350 -20.27 7.47 -21.85
N THR A 351 -20.11 7.93 -23.10
CA THR A 351 -21.01 7.54 -24.20
C THR A 351 -20.76 6.14 -24.76
N ARG A 352 -19.57 5.55 -24.53
CA ARG A 352 -19.16 4.25 -25.09
C ARG A 352 -19.73 3.04 -24.34
N GLY A 353 -20.63 3.27 -23.39
CA GLY A 353 -21.09 2.25 -22.43
C GLY A 353 -20.03 2.01 -21.35
N VAL A 354 -20.47 1.99 -20.10
CA VAL A 354 -19.60 1.77 -18.94
C VAL A 354 -20.21 0.64 -18.13
N LYS A 355 -19.41 -0.36 -17.77
CA LYS A 355 -19.85 -1.57 -17.06
C LYS A 355 -19.84 -1.35 -15.55
N THR A 356 -18.77 -0.77 -15.03
CA THR A 356 -18.58 -0.52 -13.59
C THR A 356 -19.20 0.81 -13.15
N SER A 357 -19.64 0.90 -11.90
CA SER A 357 -19.99 2.18 -11.27
C SER A 357 -18.75 3.03 -11.02
N GLU A 358 -17.63 2.41 -10.68
CA GLU A 358 -16.36 3.07 -10.40
C GLU A 358 -15.89 3.96 -11.57
N LEU A 359 -15.82 3.43 -12.80
CA LEU A 359 -15.40 4.22 -13.95
C LEU A 359 -16.38 5.38 -14.24
N ARG A 360 -17.68 5.17 -14.02
CA ARG A 360 -18.65 6.28 -14.15
C ARG A 360 -18.37 7.37 -13.12
N THR A 361 -18.18 6.99 -11.86
CA THR A 361 -17.86 7.91 -10.76
C THR A 361 -16.55 8.66 -11.04
N MET A 362 -15.48 7.98 -11.48
CA MET A 362 -14.21 8.63 -11.82
C MET A 362 -14.35 9.63 -12.98
N CYS A 363 -15.09 9.29 -14.04
CA CYS A 363 -15.37 10.22 -15.13
C CYS A 363 -16.18 11.45 -14.66
N LEU A 364 -17.16 11.24 -13.78
CA LEU A 364 -17.93 12.33 -13.17
C LEU A 364 -17.04 13.20 -12.28
N GLN A 365 -16.12 12.61 -11.51
CA GLN A 365 -15.19 13.32 -10.65
C GLN A 365 -14.28 14.27 -11.41
N VAL A 366 -13.79 13.91 -12.59
CA VAL A 366 -13.01 14.85 -13.44
C VAL A 366 -13.82 16.11 -13.76
N ALA A 367 -15.11 15.97 -14.07
CA ALA A 367 -16.00 17.11 -14.30
C ALA A 367 -16.33 17.87 -13.00
N ILE A 368 -16.47 17.18 -11.87
CA ILE A 368 -16.67 17.81 -10.54
C ILE A 368 -15.41 18.58 -10.11
N ALA A 369 -14.22 18.06 -10.37
CA ALA A 369 -12.95 18.74 -10.15
C ALA A 369 -12.83 19.98 -11.03
N ALA A 370 -13.26 19.91 -12.30
CA ALA A 370 -13.36 21.08 -13.17
C ALA A 370 -14.36 22.13 -12.65
N LEU A 371 -15.49 21.69 -12.06
CA LEU A 371 -16.45 22.58 -11.39
C LEU A 371 -15.79 23.28 -10.19
N TYR A 372 -15.03 22.54 -9.39
CA TYR A 372 -14.26 23.07 -8.27
C TYR A 372 -13.15 24.01 -8.72
N TYR A 373 -12.52 23.74 -9.86
CA TYR A 373 -11.46 24.56 -10.45
C TYR A 373 -12.00 25.93 -10.89
N ASN A 374 -13.01 25.95 -11.75
CA ASN A 374 -13.65 27.16 -12.26
C ASN A 374 -15.07 26.85 -12.77
N PRO A 375 -16.12 27.23 -12.02
CA PRO A 375 -17.50 26.91 -12.38
C PRO A 375 -17.96 27.49 -13.72
N ASP A 376 -17.59 28.74 -14.02
CA ASP A 376 -17.97 29.41 -15.26
C ASP A 376 -17.33 28.73 -16.47
N LEU A 377 -16.07 28.32 -16.35
CA LEU A 377 -15.34 27.60 -17.40
C LEU A 377 -15.96 26.23 -17.68
N LEU A 378 -16.32 25.47 -16.63
CA LEU A 378 -16.98 24.18 -16.83
C LEU A 378 -18.34 24.36 -17.52
N LEU A 379 -19.18 25.27 -17.02
CA LEU A 379 -20.51 25.48 -17.59
C LEU A 379 -20.44 25.88 -19.08
N HIS A 380 -19.55 26.81 -19.41
CA HIS A 380 -19.30 27.19 -20.81
C HIS A 380 -18.80 26.00 -21.64
N THR A 381 -17.92 25.16 -21.09
CA THR A 381 -17.42 23.94 -21.74
C THR A 381 -18.57 22.96 -22.03
N LEU A 382 -19.42 22.68 -21.05
CA LEU A 382 -20.55 21.74 -21.18
C LEU A 382 -21.60 22.21 -22.21
N GLU A 383 -21.73 23.53 -22.41
CA GLU A 383 -22.59 24.12 -23.44
C GLU A 383 -22.01 23.96 -24.86
N GLN A 384 -20.69 23.87 -24.98
CA GLN A 384 -19.99 23.79 -26.27
C GLN A 384 -19.76 22.35 -26.76
N ILE A 385 -19.59 21.39 -25.85
CA ILE A 385 -19.35 20.00 -26.24
C ILE A 385 -20.59 19.44 -26.94
N GLN A 386 -20.38 18.80 -28.09
CA GLN A 386 -21.41 18.09 -28.84
C GLN A 386 -21.02 16.62 -28.94
N LEU A 387 -21.76 15.75 -28.25
CA LEU A 387 -21.53 14.31 -28.32
C LEU A 387 -22.23 13.68 -29.52
N PRO A 388 -21.64 12.63 -30.13
CA PRO A 388 -22.31 11.86 -31.17
C PRO A 388 -23.68 11.36 -30.68
N HIS A 389 -24.72 11.52 -31.49
CA HIS A 389 -26.08 11.05 -31.22
C HIS A 389 -26.86 11.76 -30.10
N ASN A 390 -26.34 12.84 -29.49
CA ASN A 390 -27.10 13.67 -28.56
C ASN A 390 -27.19 15.14 -29.04
N PRO A 391 -28.30 15.55 -29.68
CA PRO A 391 -28.47 16.93 -30.13
C PRO A 391 -28.84 17.85 -28.95
N GLY A 392 -27.82 18.44 -28.30
CA GLY A 392 -27.99 19.48 -27.31
C GLY A 392 -26.83 19.60 -26.31
N PRO A 393 -26.82 20.64 -25.46
CA PRO A 393 -25.85 20.78 -24.37
C PRO A 393 -25.86 19.57 -23.44
N ILE A 394 -24.68 19.11 -23.05
CA ILE A 394 -24.52 17.89 -22.23
C ILE A 394 -24.75 18.18 -20.74
N THR A 395 -24.80 19.45 -20.37
CA THR A 395 -25.11 19.94 -19.02
C THR A 395 -26.25 19.18 -18.34
N VAL A 396 -27.36 18.95 -19.06
CA VAL A 396 -28.53 18.23 -18.51
C VAL A 396 -28.20 16.75 -18.25
N GLN A 397 -27.50 16.10 -19.18
CA GLN A 397 -27.14 14.69 -19.04
C GLN A 397 -26.13 14.50 -17.91
N PHE A 398 -25.10 15.34 -17.84
CA PHE A 398 -24.10 15.31 -16.79
C PHE A 398 -24.73 15.48 -15.40
N ILE A 399 -25.56 16.52 -15.21
CA ILE A 399 -26.20 16.77 -13.91
C ILE A 399 -27.14 15.62 -13.53
N ASN A 400 -27.97 15.13 -14.46
CA ASN A 400 -28.85 14.00 -14.15
C ASN A 400 -28.07 12.72 -13.82
N GLN A 401 -27.01 12.42 -14.57
CA GLN A 401 -26.17 11.26 -14.30
C GLN A 401 -25.51 11.37 -12.92
N TRP A 402 -24.95 12.53 -12.60
CA TRP A 402 -24.32 12.79 -11.30
C TRP A 402 -25.31 12.62 -10.14
N MET A 403 -26.54 13.14 -10.27
CA MET A 403 -27.57 12.95 -9.24
C MET A 403 -27.99 11.48 -9.09
N ASN A 404 -28.08 10.74 -10.20
CA ASN A 404 -28.47 9.33 -10.18
C ASN A 404 -27.37 8.42 -9.59
N ASP A 405 -26.10 8.73 -9.83
CA ASP A 405 -24.95 7.93 -9.37
C ASP A 405 -24.39 8.44 -8.02
N THR A 406 -25.11 9.29 -7.28
CA THR A 406 -24.63 9.84 -5.99
C THR A 406 -24.29 8.74 -4.97
N ASP A 407 -25.04 7.64 -4.98
CA ASP A 407 -24.85 6.48 -4.11
C ASP A 407 -23.61 5.64 -4.47
N CYS A 408 -23.04 5.84 -5.65
CA CYS A 408 -21.84 5.16 -6.14
C CYS A 408 -20.53 5.86 -5.74
N PHE A 409 -20.57 6.96 -4.98
CA PHE A 409 -19.38 7.61 -4.42
C PHE A 409 -19.01 6.95 -3.09
N LEU A 410 -18.08 6.01 -3.14
CA LEU A 410 -17.79 5.06 -2.04
C LEU A 410 -16.54 5.36 -1.24
N GLY A 411 -15.57 6.12 -1.76
CA GLY A 411 -14.38 6.57 -1.04
C GLY A 411 -14.64 7.75 -0.08
N HIS A 412 -13.72 7.98 0.86
CA HIS A 412 -13.67 9.23 1.63
C HIS A 412 -13.44 10.44 0.72
N HIS A 413 -12.43 10.37 -0.16
CA HIS A 413 -12.15 11.41 -1.15
C HIS A 413 -13.34 11.62 -2.07
N ASP A 414 -13.94 10.52 -2.55
CA ASP A 414 -15.04 10.57 -3.50
C ASP A 414 -16.24 11.34 -2.95
N ARG A 415 -16.64 11.03 -1.72
CA ARG A 415 -17.75 11.70 -1.06
C ARG A 415 -17.41 13.16 -0.77
N LYS A 416 -16.19 13.44 -0.31
CA LYS A 416 -15.71 14.81 -0.08
C LYS A 416 -15.79 15.66 -1.35
N MET A 417 -15.27 15.15 -2.47
CA MET A 417 -15.33 15.79 -3.78
C MET A 417 -16.75 16.04 -4.25
N CYS A 418 -17.62 15.04 -4.11
CA CYS A 418 -19.02 15.14 -4.49
C CYS A 418 -19.78 16.19 -3.66
N ILE A 419 -19.56 16.22 -2.33
CA ILE A 419 -20.15 17.23 -1.43
C ILE A 419 -19.70 18.64 -1.81
N ILE A 420 -18.40 18.84 -2.04
CA ILE A 420 -17.85 20.14 -2.45
C ILE A 420 -18.45 20.56 -3.80
N GLY A 421 -18.53 19.65 -4.76
CA GLY A 421 -19.14 19.88 -6.07
C GLY A 421 -20.60 20.33 -5.96
N LEU A 422 -21.43 19.58 -5.25
CA LEU A 422 -22.85 19.92 -5.05
C LEU A 422 -23.01 21.23 -4.28
N SER A 423 -22.08 21.54 -3.37
CA SER A 423 -22.00 22.82 -2.66
C SER A 423 -21.65 24.00 -3.55
N ILE A 424 -20.88 23.79 -4.63
CA ILE A 424 -20.67 24.83 -5.65
C ILE A 424 -21.90 24.96 -6.54
N LEU A 425 -22.51 23.83 -6.91
CA LEU A 425 -23.70 23.81 -7.76
C LEU A 425 -24.87 24.60 -7.14
N LEU A 426 -25.05 24.50 -5.81
CA LEU A 426 -26.07 25.25 -5.09
C LEU A 426 -25.77 26.75 -5.01
N GLU A 427 -24.49 27.16 -5.02
CA GLU A 427 -24.05 28.57 -4.93
C GLU A 427 -24.00 29.29 -6.28
N LEU A 428 -24.19 28.59 -7.40
CA LEU A 428 -24.19 29.21 -8.73
C LEU A 428 -25.17 30.39 -8.81
N GLN A 429 -24.71 31.52 -9.35
CA GLN A 429 -25.54 32.70 -9.57
C GLN A 429 -26.40 32.54 -10.82
N ASN A 430 -25.77 32.10 -11.92
CA ASN A 430 -26.43 31.81 -13.19
C ASN A 430 -26.70 30.31 -13.30
N ARG A 431 -27.78 29.85 -12.68
CA ARG A 431 -28.11 28.42 -12.59
C ARG A 431 -28.63 27.89 -13.94
N PRO A 432 -28.04 26.83 -14.52
CA PRO A 432 -28.60 26.17 -15.68
C PRO A 432 -29.96 25.55 -15.38
N PRO A 433 -30.88 25.44 -16.37
CA PRO A 433 -32.19 24.80 -16.19
C PRO A 433 -32.12 23.36 -15.65
N ALA A 434 -31.02 22.66 -15.95
CA ALA A 434 -30.73 21.32 -15.43
C ALA A 434 -30.65 21.30 -13.89
N VAL A 435 -30.03 22.31 -13.28
CA VAL A 435 -29.91 22.43 -11.81
C VAL A 435 -31.27 22.71 -11.18
N ASP A 436 -32.09 23.56 -11.82
CA ASP A 436 -33.46 23.83 -11.39
C ASP A 436 -34.35 22.58 -11.39
N ALA A 437 -34.10 21.64 -12.31
CA ALA A 437 -34.85 20.39 -12.43
C ALA A 437 -34.52 19.40 -11.30
N VAL A 438 -33.28 19.39 -10.81
CA VAL A 438 -32.81 18.48 -9.76
C VAL A 438 -32.78 19.10 -8.36
N VAL A 439 -33.26 20.34 -8.17
CA VAL A 439 -33.19 21.08 -6.90
C VAL A 439 -33.60 20.28 -5.67
N GLY A 440 -34.66 19.47 -5.79
CA GLY A 440 -35.19 18.69 -4.66
C GLY A 440 -34.32 17.52 -4.24
N GLN A 441 -33.31 17.15 -5.05
CA GLN A 441 -32.39 16.04 -4.81
C GLN A 441 -31.05 16.50 -4.24
N ILE A 442 -30.62 17.76 -4.51
CA ILE A 442 -29.27 18.26 -4.16
C ILE A 442 -28.96 18.11 -2.66
N VAL A 443 -29.80 18.67 -1.78
CA VAL A 443 -29.55 18.61 -0.33
C VAL A 443 -29.70 17.18 0.22
N PRO A 444 -30.73 16.39 -0.15
CA PRO A 444 -30.79 14.97 0.18
C PRO A 444 -29.52 14.19 -0.19
N SER A 445 -28.99 14.39 -1.40
CA SER A 445 -27.75 13.76 -1.88
C SER A 445 -26.55 14.14 -1.02
N ILE A 446 -26.37 15.42 -0.69
CA ILE A 446 -25.29 15.88 0.20
C ILE A 446 -25.40 15.22 1.59
N LEU A 447 -26.61 15.15 2.16
CA LEU A 447 -26.83 14.52 3.47
C LEU A 447 -26.54 13.01 3.44
N PHE A 448 -26.87 12.33 2.35
CA PHE A 448 -26.52 10.93 2.14
C PHE A 448 -25.00 10.72 2.09
N LEU A 449 -24.27 11.58 1.38
CA LEU A 449 -22.80 11.53 1.34
C LEU A 449 -22.17 11.80 2.71
N PHE A 450 -22.71 12.72 3.50
CA PHE A 450 -22.25 12.93 4.89
C PHE A 450 -22.48 11.70 5.79
N LEU A 451 -23.61 11.00 5.61
CA LEU A 451 -23.86 9.76 6.32
C LEU A 451 -22.78 8.71 5.99
N GLY A 452 -22.46 8.54 4.71
CA GLY A 452 -21.38 7.68 4.26
C GLY A 452 -20.02 8.08 4.83
N LEU A 453 -19.66 9.38 4.83
CA LEU A 453 -18.42 9.87 5.45
C LEU A 453 -18.34 9.55 6.94
N LYS A 454 -19.45 9.69 7.66
CA LYS A 454 -19.51 9.35 9.10
C LYS A 454 -19.25 7.86 9.33
N GLN A 455 -19.80 6.99 8.48
CA GLN A 455 -19.56 5.55 8.52
C GLN A 455 -18.08 5.23 8.26
N VAL A 456 -17.51 5.73 7.15
CA VAL A 456 -16.09 5.51 6.81
C VAL A 456 -15.15 6.01 7.92
N CYS A 457 -15.42 7.18 8.49
CA CYS A 457 -14.63 7.70 9.62
C CYS A 457 -14.75 6.82 10.87
N ALA A 458 -15.93 6.29 11.17
CA ALA A 458 -16.16 5.40 12.30
C ALA A 458 -15.43 4.06 12.09
N THR A 459 -15.49 3.48 10.90
CA THR A 459 -14.76 2.27 10.52
C THR A 459 -13.25 2.48 10.63
N ARG A 460 -12.71 3.60 10.13
CA ARG A 460 -11.28 3.94 10.28
C ARG A 460 -10.85 4.07 11.74
N GLN A 461 -11.72 4.57 12.62
CA GLN A 461 -11.44 4.61 14.06
C GLN A 461 -11.49 3.24 14.71
N LEU A 462 -12.34 2.32 14.23
CA LEU A 462 -12.41 0.94 14.71
C LEU A 462 -11.20 0.14 14.24
N VAL A 463 -10.84 0.19 12.95
CA VAL A 463 -9.65 -0.47 12.39
C VAL A 463 -8.38 0.03 13.10
N ASN A 464 -8.20 1.35 13.23
CA ASN A 464 -7.07 1.91 13.96
C ASN A 464 -7.04 1.48 15.45
N ARG A 465 -8.20 1.25 16.07
CA ARG A 465 -8.28 0.75 17.44
C ARG A 465 -7.98 -0.74 17.51
N GLU A 466 -8.42 -1.53 16.54
CA GLU A 466 -8.14 -2.95 16.44
C GLU A 466 -6.67 -3.21 16.13
N ASP A 467 -6.05 -2.44 15.24
CA ASP A 467 -4.62 -2.53 14.95
C ASP A 467 -3.78 -2.10 16.16
N ARG A 468 -4.20 -1.04 16.86
CA ARG A 468 -3.60 -0.67 18.16
C ARG A 468 -3.81 -1.76 19.21
N SER A 469 -4.99 -2.37 19.27
CA SER A 469 -5.31 -3.47 20.18
C SER A 469 -4.53 -4.74 19.84
N LYS A 470 -4.32 -5.07 18.56
CA LYS A 470 -3.50 -6.22 18.12
C LYS A 470 -2.03 -5.98 18.43
N ALA A 471 -1.55 -4.75 18.23
CA ALA A 471 -0.20 -4.34 18.65
C ALA A 471 -0.04 -4.38 20.19
N GLU A 472 -1.04 -3.93 20.96
CA GLU A 472 -1.02 -3.96 22.43
C GLU A 472 -1.24 -5.36 23.01
N LYS A 473 -2.03 -6.23 22.36
CA LYS A 473 -2.21 -7.64 22.74
C LYS A 473 -0.97 -8.48 22.41
N ALA A 474 -0.28 -8.19 21.30
CA ALA A 474 1.03 -8.78 21.02
C ALA A 474 2.06 -8.41 22.11
N ASP A 475 1.96 -7.21 22.71
CA ASP A 475 2.79 -6.78 23.85
C ASP A 475 2.34 -7.34 25.22
N MET A 476 1.05 -7.62 25.42
CA MET A 476 0.52 -8.15 26.70
C MET A 476 0.50 -9.68 26.79
N GLU A 477 0.37 -10.41 25.68
CA GLU A 477 0.48 -11.88 25.67
C GLU A 477 1.92 -12.37 25.94
N GLU A 478 2.93 -11.49 25.84
CA GLU A 478 4.30 -11.79 26.31
C GLU A 478 4.47 -11.72 27.84
N ASN A 479 3.46 -11.28 28.62
CA ASN A 479 3.61 -11.02 30.07
C ASN A 479 2.56 -11.65 31.00
N GLU A 480 1.57 -12.41 30.53
CA GLU A 480 0.68 -13.13 31.45
C GLU A 480 1.20 -14.54 31.79
N GLU A 481 2.02 -14.56 32.83
CA GLU A 481 2.36 -15.74 33.62
C GLU A 481 1.10 -16.29 34.31
N ILE A 482 0.36 -17.20 33.65
CA ILE A 482 -0.73 -17.92 34.32
C ILE A 482 -0.16 -19.15 35.04
N SER A 483 0.05 -18.95 36.33
CA SER A 483 0.10 -19.97 37.38
C SER A 483 -1.09 -20.94 37.25
N SER A 484 -0.80 -22.22 37.08
CA SER A 484 -1.80 -23.29 37.16
C SER A 484 -1.55 -24.13 38.41
N ASP A 485 -2.36 -23.86 39.43
CA ASP A 485 -2.63 -24.78 40.55
C ASP A 485 -3.78 -25.73 40.15
N GLU A 486 -3.50 -27.04 40.27
CA GLU A 486 -4.33 -28.18 40.72
C GLU A 486 -5.72 -28.44 40.10
N GLU A 487 -6.28 -29.66 39.94
CA GLU A 487 -5.92 -31.09 39.94
C GLU A 487 -7.19 -31.83 39.44
N GLU A 488 -7.02 -33.00 38.78
CA GLU A 488 -7.88 -34.23 38.75
C GLU A 488 -9.45 -34.16 38.62
N THR A 489 -10.20 -34.92 37.80
CA THR A 489 -10.21 -36.39 37.53
C THR A 489 -11.33 -36.79 36.51
N ASN A 490 -10.96 -37.55 35.47
CA ASN A 490 -11.39 -38.90 35.02
C ASN A 490 -12.87 -39.47 35.04
N VAL A 491 -13.15 -40.26 33.97
CA VAL A 491 -14.03 -41.48 33.79
C VAL A 491 -15.53 -41.41 33.33
N THR A 492 -15.86 -42.40 32.48
CA THR A 492 -17.01 -42.77 31.63
C THR A 492 -18.38 -43.14 32.26
N ALA A 493 -19.43 -43.14 31.41
CA ALA A 493 -20.57 -44.10 31.26
C ALA A 493 -22.02 -43.69 31.67
N GLN A 494 -22.95 -43.97 30.73
CA GLN A 494 -24.41 -44.19 30.75
C GLN A 494 -25.25 -44.03 32.05
N ALA A 495 -26.37 -43.28 31.97
CA ALA A 495 -27.77 -43.75 32.13
C ALA A 495 -28.76 -42.71 32.73
N MET A 496 -29.90 -42.54 32.04
CA MET A 496 -31.29 -42.31 32.51
C MET A 496 -31.69 -41.19 33.52
N GLN A 497 -32.67 -40.41 33.04
CA GLN A 497 -33.91 -39.96 33.70
C GLN A 497 -33.96 -38.72 34.61
N SER A 498 -34.77 -37.77 34.13
CA SER A 498 -35.85 -37.08 34.83
C SER A 498 -35.57 -35.77 35.58
N ASN A 499 -36.03 -34.71 34.91
CA ASN A 499 -36.98 -33.71 35.41
C ASN A 499 -36.45 -32.46 36.14
N ASN A 500 -36.68 -31.31 35.47
CA ASN A 500 -37.39 -30.13 35.97
C ASN A 500 -36.58 -28.83 36.10
N GLY A 501 -36.92 -27.84 35.26
CA GLY A 501 -37.04 -26.45 35.72
C GLY A 501 -36.20 -25.37 35.02
N ARG A 502 -36.72 -24.89 33.87
CA ARG A 502 -36.83 -23.46 33.46
C ARG A 502 -35.69 -22.48 33.76
N GLY A 503 -35.12 -21.98 32.67
CA GLY A 503 -34.38 -20.72 32.57
C GLY A 503 -33.79 -20.61 31.18
N GLU A 504 -34.62 -20.28 30.19
CA GLU A 504 -34.19 -19.97 28.82
C GLU A 504 -33.49 -18.60 28.86
N GLU A 505 -32.17 -18.58 28.69
CA GLU A 505 -31.45 -17.42 28.16
C GLU A 505 -31.03 -17.83 26.75
N GLU A 506 -31.71 -17.20 25.78
CA GLU A 506 -31.40 -17.28 24.36
C GLU A 506 -30.00 -16.66 24.17
N GLU A 507 -28.99 -17.49 23.92
CA GLU A 507 -27.78 -17.02 23.25
C GLU A 507 -28.22 -16.70 21.82
N GLU A 508 -28.48 -15.40 21.57
CA GLU A 508 -28.56 -14.87 20.23
C GLU A 508 -27.23 -15.21 19.54
N GLU A 509 -27.24 -16.24 18.68
CA GLU A 509 -26.23 -16.41 17.65
C GLU A 509 -26.27 -15.12 16.82
N GLU A 510 -25.36 -14.18 17.11
CA GLU A 510 -25.10 -13.06 16.23
C GLU A 510 -24.71 -13.67 14.88
N GLU A 511 -25.66 -13.63 13.95
CA GLU A 511 -25.45 -13.91 12.55
C GLU A 511 -24.25 -13.07 12.12
N ASP A 512 -23.16 -13.76 11.79
CA ASP A 512 -22.00 -13.27 11.06
C ASP A 512 -22.49 -12.80 9.68
N TRP A 513 -23.18 -11.67 9.67
CA TRP A 513 -23.39 -10.90 8.48
C TRP A 513 -22.02 -10.38 8.12
N ASP A 514 -21.45 -10.93 7.05
CA ASP A 514 -20.42 -10.33 6.23
C ASP A 514 -20.74 -8.84 6.02
N GLU A 515 -20.37 -8.00 6.98
CA GLU A 515 -20.39 -6.56 6.86
C GLU A 515 -19.21 -6.28 5.95
N GLU A 516 -19.48 -6.31 4.63
CA GLU A 516 -18.57 -5.82 3.59
C GLU A 516 -17.94 -4.54 4.11
N VAL A 517 -16.70 -4.70 4.58
CA VAL A 517 -15.84 -3.62 5.02
C VAL A 517 -15.90 -2.61 3.87
N LEU A 518 -16.40 -1.40 4.13
CA LEU A 518 -16.29 -0.29 3.19
C LEU A 518 -14.78 -0.01 3.04
N GLU A 519 -14.12 -0.79 2.19
CA GLU A 519 -12.72 -0.62 1.80
C GLU A 519 -12.54 0.79 1.24
N GLU A 520 -11.48 1.47 1.66
CA GLU A 520 -10.97 2.63 0.94
C GLU A 520 -10.79 2.20 -0.53
N THR A 521 -11.34 2.98 -1.48
CA THR A 521 -11.25 2.59 -2.90
C THR A 521 -9.78 2.52 -3.31
N ALA A 522 -9.41 1.62 -4.22
CA ALA A 522 -8.00 1.40 -4.60
C ALA A 522 -7.29 2.70 -5.07
N LEU A 523 -8.05 3.67 -5.57
CA LEU A 523 -7.57 4.95 -6.05
C LEU A 523 -7.38 6.02 -4.97
N GLU A 524 -7.79 5.79 -3.71
CA GLU A 524 -7.57 6.74 -2.60
C GLU A 524 -6.09 6.87 -2.24
N GLY A 525 -5.24 5.92 -2.64
CA GLY A 525 -3.77 6.04 -2.54
C GLY A 525 -3.20 7.23 -3.33
N PHE A 526 -3.90 7.70 -4.37
CA PHE A 526 -3.46 8.84 -5.18
C PHE A 526 -3.96 10.17 -4.60
N SER A 527 -3.28 10.62 -3.54
CA SER A 527 -3.64 11.82 -2.79
C SER A 527 -3.70 13.11 -3.62
N THR A 528 -4.55 14.04 -3.21
CA THR A 528 -4.72 15.36 -3.83
C THR A 528 -4.59 16.47 -2.76
N PRO A 529 -4.49 17.75 -3.15
CA PRO A 529 -4.53 18.85 -2.18
C PRO A 529 -5.79 18.88 -1.29
N LEU A 530 -6.87 18.21 -1.69
CA LEU A 530 -8.10 18.13 -0.91
C LEU A 530 -8.08 17.03 0.15
N ASP A 531 -7.07 16.17 0.16
CA ASP A 531 -6.94 15.08 1.13
C ASP A 531 -5.99 15.42 2.28
N LEU A 532 -5.23 16.52 2.15
CA LEU A 532 -4.32 17.00 3.18
C LEU A 532 -5.07 17.48 4.44
N ASP A 533 -4.48 17.34 5.62
CA ASP A 533 -5.10 17.72 6.91
C ASP A 533 -5.55 19.19 6.98
N ASN A 534 -4.84 20.09 6.28
CA ASN A 534 -5.14 21.52 6.23
C ASN A 534 -6.01 21.92 5.02
N SER A 535 -6.61 20.95 4.34
CA SER A 535 -7.45 21.18 3.17
C SER A 535 -8.82 21.76 3.53
N VAL A 536 -9.63 22.00 2.51
CA VAL A 536 -11.01 22.46 2.68
C VAL A 536 -11.82 21.41 3.45
N ASP A 537 -12.41 21.81 4.58
CA ASP A 537 -13.34 20.98 5.33
C ASP A 537 -14.72 20.97 4.67
N GLU A 538 -15.20 19.78 4.31
CA GLU A 538 -16.46 19.57 3.58
C GLU A 538 -17.72 19.99 4.35
N TYR A 539 -17.72 19.84 5.68
CA TYR A 539 -18.85 20.25 6.52
C TYR A 539 -18.96 21.78 6.58
N GLN A 540 -17.82 22.46 6.76
CA GLN A 540 -17.73 23.91 6.76
C GLN A 540 -18.03 24.49 5.37
N PHE A 541 -17.51 23.86 4.31
CA PHE A 541 -17.73 24.31 2.93
C PHE A 541 -19.21 24.26 2.57
N PHE A 542 -19.88 23.12 2.78
CA PHE A 542 -21.32 22.99 2.54
C PHE A 542 -22.16 23.93 3.41
N THR A 543 -21.86 24.01 4.71
CA THR A 543 -22.58 24.87 5.67
C THR A 543 -22.51 26.33 5.23
N GLN A 544 -21.31 26.80 4.89
CA GLN A 544 -21.12 28.16 4.41
C GLN A 544 -21.90 28.39 3.11
N ALA A 545 -21.83 27.44 2.19
CA ALA A 545 -22.50 27.51 0.90
C ALA A 545 -24.02 27.67 1.04
N LEU A 546 -24.63 26.83 1.89
CA LEU A 546 -26.07 26.84 2.12
C LEU A 546 -26.53 28.13 2.84
N LEU A 547 -25.74 28.66 3.78
CA LEU A 547 -26.02 29.94 4.46
C LEU A 547 -25.87 31.15 3.50
N THR A 548 -24.88 31.13 2.61
CA THR A 548 -24.74 32.14 1.55
C THR A 548 -26.00 32.16 0.68
N VAL A 549 -26.50 30.98 0.28
CA VAL A 549 -27.75 30.87 -0.48
C VAL A 549 -28.96 31.37 0.32
N GLN A 550 -29.06 31.02 1.61
CA GLN A 550 -30.16 31.47 2.46
C GLN A 550 -30.28 33.00 2.52
N THR A 551 -29.13 33.69 2.61
CA THR A 551 -29.07 35.15 2.71
C THR A 551 -29.27 35.82 1.36
N ARG A 552 -28.73 35.24 0.28
CA ARG A 552 -28.72 35.83 -1.07
C ARG A 552 -30.00 35.56 -1.86
N ASP A 553 -30.55 34.35 -1.78
CA ASP A 553 -31.73 33.89 -2.53
C ASP A 553 -32.63 33.00 -1.65
N ALA A 554 -33.48 33.65 -0.87
CA ALA A 554 -34.40 32.97 0.04
C ALA A 554 -35.39 32.05 -0.69
N ALA A 555 -35.80 32.38 -1.92
CA ALA A 555 -36.73 31.55 -2.69
C ALA A 555 -36.06 30.24 -3.13
N TRP A 556 -34.81 30.31 -3.58
CA TRP A 556 -34.01 29.13 -3.91
C TRP A 556 -33.74 28.27 -2.68
N TYR A 557 -33.35 28.88 -1.56
CA TYR A 557 -33.17 28.17 -0.29
C TYR A 557 -34.43 27.38 0.10
N GLN A 558 -35.61 28.00 0.02
CA GLN A 558 -36.86 27.31 0.34
C GLN A 558 -37.11 26.10 -0.57
N ARG A 559 -36.79 26.19 -1.87
CA ARG A 559 -36.91 25.04 -2.79
C ARG A 559 -35.95 23.91 -2.46
N LEU A 560 -34.74 24.22 -1.99
CA LEU A 560 -33.74 23.23 -1.55
C LEU A 560 -34.17 22.52 -0.26
N THR A 561 -34.78 23.25 0.69
CA THR A 561 -35.07 22.71 2.04
C THR A 561 -36.51 22.21 2.24
N ALA A 562 -37.47 22.68 1.44
CA ALA A 562 -38.86 22.24 1.53
C ALA A 562 -39.07 20.72 1.39
N PRO A 563 -38.40 20.00 0.46
CA PRO A 563 -38.65 18.57 0.26
C PRO A 563 -38.01 17.67 1.32
N LEU A 564 -37.20 18.21 2.24
CA LEU A 564 -36.50 17.43 3.25
C LEU A 564 -37.49 16.75 4.21
N SER A 565 -37.26 15.46 4.48
CA SER A 565 -37.96 14.72 5.55
C SER A 565 -37.58 15.25 6.94
N GLU A 566 -38.31 14.84 7.98
CA GLU A 566 -37.95 15.22 9.35
C GLU A 566 -36.55 14.71 9.73
N ASP A 567 -36.21 13.48 9.34
CA ASP A 567 -34.90 12.90 9.63
C ASP A 567 -33.78 13.62 8.86
N GLN A 568 -34.02 13.99 7.59
CA GLN A 568 -33.07 14.80 6.82
C GLN A 568 -32.88 16.20 7.41
N ARG A 569 -33.94 16.81 7.96
CA ARG A 569 -33.82 18.08 8.69
C ARG A 569 -33.00 17.94 9.97
N ARG A 570 -33.11 16.81 10.69
CA ARG A 570 -32.25 16.53 11.85
C ARG A 570 -30.80 16.32 11.42
N ALA A 571 -30.55 15.51 10.39
CA ALA A 571 -29.22 15.30 9.83
C ALA A 571 -28.56 16.63 9.39
N LEU A 572 -29.33 17.51 8.76
CA LEU A 572 -28.86 18.86 8.39
C LEU A 572 -28.46 19.69 9.62
N GLN A 573 -29.21 19.62 10.73
CA GLN A 573 -28.86 20.28 11.99
C GLN A 573 -27.59 19.70 12.63
N GLU A 574 -27.40 18.38 12.53
CA GLU A 574 -26.16 17.71 12.98
C GLU A 574 -24.95 18.18 12.17
N VAL A 575 -25.09 18.26 10.83
CA VAL A 575 -24.05 18.79 9.93
C VAL A 575 -23.66 20.23 10.32
N TYR A 576 -24.64 21.11 10.57
CA TYR A 576 -24.38 22.47 11.05
C TYR A 576 -23.61 22.49 12.38
N THR A 577 -24.03 21.64 13.33
CA THR A 577 -23.41 21.57 14.66
C THR A 577 -21.97 21.09 14.56
N LEU A 578 -21.71 20.08 13.73
CA LEU A 578 -20.37 19.54 13.51
C LEU A 578 -19.48 20.54 12.77
N ALA A 579 -20.01 21.23 11.76
CA ALA A 579 -19.28 22.28 11.04
C ALA A 579 -18.84 23.42 11.99
N GLU A 580 -19.72 23.86 12.89
CA GLU A 580 -19.39 24.89 13.88
C GLU A 580 -18.35 24.37 14.88
N HIS A 581 -18.50 23.14 15.36
CA HIS A 581 -17.53 22.51 16.25
C HIS A 581 -16.14 22.45 15.60
N ARG A 582 -16.03 21.92 14.38
CA ARG A 582 -14.75 21.84 13.64
C ARG A 582 -14.14 23.23 13.39
N ARG A 583 -14.96 24.25 13.11
CA ARG A 583 -14.50 25.64 12.98
C ARG A 583 -13.89 26.17 14.27
N THR A 584 -14.52 25.89 15.42
CA THR A 584 -13.99 26.34 16.72
C THR A 584 -12.70 25.63 17.12
N VAL A 585 -12.55 24.35 16.76
CA VAL A 585 -11.33 23.56 17.02
C VAL A 585 -10.18 24.04 16.13
N ALA A 586 -10.42 24.28 14.84
CA ALA A 586 -9.42 24.81 13.91
C ALA A 586 -8.93 26.23 14.29
N GLY A 587 -9.73 26.99 15.03
CA GLY A 587 -9.37 28.33 15.54
C GLY A 587 -8.55 28.35 16.84
N GLN A 588 -8.30 27.20 17.48
CA GLN A 588 -7.45 27.11 18.67
C GLN A 588 -6.01 26.81 18.28
N PRO A 589 -4.99 27.46 18.89
CA PRO A 589 -3.59 27.10 18.65
C PRO A 589 -3.37 25.63 19.05
N PRO A 590 -2.58 24.86 18.28
CA PRO A 590 -2.38 23.44 18.57
C PRO A 590 -1.84 23.29 19.99
N ALA A 591 -2.57 22.54 20.83
CA ALA A 591 -2.04 22.09 22.10
C ALA A 591 -0.82 21.21 21.80
N PHE A 592 0.34 21.60 22.33
CA PHE A 592 1.59 20.86 22.18
C PHE A 592 1.40 19.41 22.66
N GLN A 593 1.22 18.48 21.73
CA GLN A 593 1.32 17.04 22.00
C GLN A 593 2.69 16.57 21.47
N PRO A 594 3.64 16.20 22.34
CA PRO A 594 4.87 15.57 21.89
C PRO A 594 4.54 14.13 21.49
N GLY A 595 4.52 13.80 20.20
CA GLY A 595 4.56 12.39 19.77
C GLY A 595 3.92 11.99 18.44
N ALA A 596 3.14 12.82 17.75
CA ALA A 596 2.55 12.43 16.46
C ALA A 596 3.44 12.88 15.29
N ARG A 597 4.36 12.02 14.85
CA ARG A 597 4.96 12.14 13.52
C ARG A 597 3.91 11.73 12.49
N ALA A 598 3.84 12.51 11.41
CA ALA A 598 3.04 12.26 10.23
C ALA A 598 3.35 10.87 9.65
N VAL A 599 2.31 10.05 9.53
CA VAL A 599 2.30 8.91 8.61
C VAL A 599 1.59 9.43 7.36
N ALA A 600 2.38 9.99 6.46
CA ALA A 600 2.00 10.32 5.09
C ALA A 600 3.19 9.85 4.25
N CYS A 601 2.93 9.00 3.26
CA CYS A 601 3.82 7.99 2.64
C CYS A 601 3.83 6.65 3.39
N GLN A 602 2.74 5.90 3.21
CA GLN A 602 2.76 4.44 3.07
C GLN A 602 2.03 4.09 1.79
#